data_AF-A0A2V7VVF0-F1
#
_entry.id   AF-A0A2V7VVF0-F1
#
_cell.length_a   1.000
_cell.length_b   1.000
_cell.length_c   1.000
_cell.angle_alpha   90.00
_cell.angle_beta   90.00
_cell.angle_gamma   90.00
#
_symmetry.space_group_name_H-M   'P 1'
#
loop_
_entity.id
_entity.type
_entity.pdbx_description
1 polymer ?
#
loop_
_entity_poly.entity_id
_entity_poly.type
_entity_poly.pdbx_seq_one_letter_code
_entity_poly.pdbx_strand_id
1 'polypeptide(L)'
;LMFKGQMFVLADTTVTIEPNAEQLAEIAALSAETAKRFNLEPRIAMLSFSNFGSTKHPEAEKVRDAVRILKERRPDLVVEGEMQADTAVVPYIAKVDYPWSLIQGDANVLVFPNLDAANAAYKLLWRLGGAEAIGPILQGLAKPVHVLQRGVDVSDIVSMAAIAVIDAQVQG
;
A
#
# COMPACT_ATOMS: atom_id res chain seq x y z
N LEU A 1 -2.46 7.64 -2.93
CA LEU A 1 -1.65 8.82 -3.31
C LEU A 1 -1.57 8.89 -4.83
N MET A 2 -1.71 10.07 -5.41
CA MET A 2 -1.38 10.33 -6.82
C MET A 2 0.00 10.98 -6.88
N PHE A 3 0.93 10.42 -7.62
CA PHE A 3 2.29 10.94 -7.75
C PHE A 3 2.75 10.83 -9.20
N LYS A 4 3.08 11.97 -9.83
CA LYS A 4 3.53 12.03 -11.24
C LYS A 4 2.60 11.28 -12.21
N GLY A 5 1.29 11.36 -12.00
CA GLY A 5 0.28 10.69 -12.84
C GLY A 5 0.09 9.20 -12.54
N GLN A 6 0.77 8.65 -11.53
CA GLN A 6 0.61 7.26 -11.09
C GLN A 6 -0.14 7.21 -9.75
N MET A 7 -1.02 6.22 -9.61
CA MET A 7 -1.75 5.97 -8.38
C MET A 7 -1.05 4.90 -7.55
N PHE A 8 -0.84 5.19 -6.26
CA PHE A 8 -0.31 4.26 -5.28
C PHE A 8 -1.30 4.07 -4.12
N VAL A 9 -1.57 2.83 -3.76
CA VAL A 9 -2.27 2.46 -2.53
C VAL A 9 -1.22 2.27 -1.43
N LEU A 10 -1.35 2.99 -0.31
CA LEU A 10 -0.46 2.87 0.84
C LEU A 10 -1.28 2.33 2.01
N ALA A 11 -0.81 1.27 2.67
CA ALA A 11 -1.56 0.61 3.75
C ALA A 11 -0.66 0.06 4.85
N ASP A 12 -1.04 -0.01 6.13
CA ASP A 12 -2.16 0.68 6.78
C ASP A 12 -1.68 2.01 7.37
N THR A 13 -2.21 3.12 6.89
CA THR A 13 -1.79 4.47 7.29
C THR A 13 -2.50 5.03 8.52
N THR A 14 -3.44 4.29 9.12
CA THR A 14 -4.41 4.88 10.06
C THR A 14 -4.93 4.03 11.22
N VAL A 15 -5.05 2.71 11.10
CA VAL A 15 -5.83 1.91 12.09
C VAL A 15 -4.95 1.03 12.97
N THR A 16 -4.12 0.20 12.35
CA THR A 16 -3.40 -0.88 13.05
C THR A 16 -1.98 -0.42 13.40
N ILE A 17 -1.72 -0.16 14.69
CA ILE A 17 -0.43 0.37 15.16
C ILE A 17 0.71 -0.61 14.87
N GLU A 18 0.61 -1.83 15.41
CA GLU A 18 1.60 -2.89 15.27
C GLU A 18 0.91 -4.17 14.78
N PRO A 19 0.70 -4.33 13.45
CA PRO A 19 0.08 -5.52 12.92
C PRO A 19 1.01 -6.73 13.05
N ASN A 20 0.46 -7.88 13.39
CA ASN A 20 1.14 -9.18 13.26
C ASN A 20 1.14 -9.66 11.79
N ALA A 21 1.77 -10.81 11.51
CA ALA A 21 1.93 -11.33 10.15
C ALA A 21 0.58 -11.63 9.46
N GLU A 22 -0.37 -12.21 10.18
CA GLU A 22 -1.72 -12.51 9.68
C GLU A 22 -2.49 -11.24 9.36
N GLN A 23 -2.39 -10.22 10.21
CA GLN A 23 -3.00 -8.92 10.00
C GLN A 23 -2.38 -8.20 8.80
N LEU A 24 -1.05 -8.25 8.65
CA LEU A 24 -0.37 -7.69 7.48
C LEU A 24 -0.81 -8.36 6.18
N ALA A 25 -0.95 -9.70 6.18
CA ALA A 25 -1.46 -10.43 5.03
C ALA A 25 -2.90 -10.02 4.67
N GLU A 26 -3.76 -9.83 5.68
CA GLU A 26 -5.13 -9.36 5.48
C GLU A 26 -5.18 -7.92 4.95
N ILE A 27 -4.39 -7.01 5.53
CA ILE A 27 -4.25 -5.63 5.06
C ILE A 27 -3.82 -5.61 3.59
N ALA A 28 -2.86 -6.45 3.20
CA ALA A 28 -2.40 -6.56 1.82
C ALA A 28 -3.49 -7.07 0.88
N ALA A 29 -4.25 -8.10 1.28
CA ALA A 29 -5.39 -8.60 0.51
C ALA A 29 -6.46 -7.52 0.30
N LEU A 30 -6.85 -6.81 1.36
CA LEU A 30 -7.82 -5.71 1.28
C LEU A 30 -7.31 -4.58 0.39
N SER A 31 -6.02 -4.23 0.51
CA SER A 31 -5.39 -3.19 -0.30
C SER A 31 -5.38 -3.55 -1.79
N ALA A 32 -5.20 -4.83 -2.12
CA ALA A 32 -5.31 -5.33 -3.48
C ALA A 32 -6.70 -5.12 -4.07
N GLU A 33 -7.76 -5.39 -3.28
CA GLU A 33 -9.13 -5.14 -3.70
C GLU A 33 -9.42 -3.64 -3.86
N THR A 34 -8.81 -2.75 -3.06
CA THR A 34 -8.85 -1.29 -3.31
C THR A 34 -8.24 -0.95 -4.65
N ALA A 35 -7.04 -1.44 -4.95
CA ALA A 35 -6.36 -1.16 -6.21
C ALA A 35 -7.23 -1.57 -7.40
N LYS A 36 -7.84 -2.77 -7.34
CA LYS A 36 -8.77 -3.25 -8.37
C LYS A 36 -9.99 -2.35 -8.55
N ARG A 37 -10.56 -1.79 -7.48
CA ARG A 37 -11.69 -0.81 -7.57
C ARG A 37 -11.30 0.47 -8.32
N PHE A 38 -10.04 0.87 -8.23
CA PHE A 38 -9.48 1.97 -9.01
C PHE A 38 -8.94 1.53 -10.38
N ASN A 39 -9.32 0.33 -10.83
CA ASN A 39 -8.95 -0.24 -12.13
C ASN A 39 -7.43 -0.38 -12.32
N LEU A 40 -6.71 -0.64 -11.21
CA LEU A 40 -5.28 -0.99 -11.20
C LEU A 40 -5.12 -2.50 -11.04
N GLU A 41 -4.22 -3.09 -11.82
CA GLU A 41 -3.75 -4.45 -11.55
C GLU A 41 -2.82 -4.42 -10.32
N PRO A 42 -3.15 -5.08 -9.21
CA PRO A 42 -2.39 -4.95 -7.97
C PRO A 42 -1.02 -5.61 -8.07
N ARG A 43 0.03 -4.82 -7.83
CA ARG A 43 1.42 -5.25 -7.68
C ARG A 43 1.87 -4.86 -6.28
N ILE A 44 1.88 -5.83 -5.39
CA ILE A 44 1.98 -5.62 -3.95
C ILE A 44 3.42 -5.80 -3.48
N ALA A 45 3.97 -4.75 -2.87
CA ALA A 45 5.23 -4.81 -2.14
C ALA A 45 4.97 -4.77 -0.64
N MET A 46 5.39 -5.83 0.06
CA MET A 46 5.38 -5.89 1.52
C MET A 46 6.68 -5.25 2.04
N LEU A 47 6.57 -4.03 2.57
CA LEU A 47 7.70 -3.17 2.88
C LEU A 47 8.39 -3.53 4.20
N SER A 48 9.70 -3.37 4.22
CA SER A 48 10.57 -3.51 5.40
C SER A 48 11.86 -2.70 5.20
N PHE A 49 12.70 -2.65 6.24
CA PHE A 49 14.07 -2.16 6.11
C PHE A 49 15.03 -3.23 5.56
N SER A 50 14.56 -4.48 5.40
CA SER A 50 15.29 -5.62 4.81
C SER A 50 14.79 -5.91 3.40
N ASN A 51 15.65 -6.51 2.57
CA ASN A 51 15.30 -7.12 1.29
C ASN A 51 15.52 -8.63 1.36
N PHE A 52 14.43 -9.40 1.27
CA PHE A 52 14.45 -10.85 1.03
C PHE A 52 15.46 -11.64 1.89
N GLY A 53 15.59 -11.31 3.17
CA GLY A 53 16.54 -11.96 4.07
C GLY A 53 17.88 -11.25 4.27
N SER A 54 18.10 -10.08 3.68
CA SER A 54 19.33 -9.30 3.86
C SER A 54 19.60 -8.94 5.32
N THR A 55 18.55 -8.84 6.15
CA THR A 55 18.68 -8.61 7.59
C THR A 55 17.83 -9.61 8.38
N LYS A 56 18.47 -10.30 9.32
CA LYS A 56 17.79 -11.18 10.27
C LYS A 56 17.32 -10.37 11.46
N HIS A 57 16.02 -10.07 11.50
CA HIS A 57 15.40 -9.32 12.57
C HIS A 57 13.92 -9.69 12.67
N PRO A 58 13.33 -9.78 13.88
CA PRO A 58 11.92 -10.17 14.05
C PRO A 58 10.94 -9.35 13.21
N GLU A 59 11.14 -8.03 13.12
CA GLU A 59 10.30 -7.15 12.28
C GLU A 59 10.39 -7.47 10.77
N ALA A 60 11.54 -7.90 10.27
CA ALA A 60 11.69 -8.32 8.87
C ALA A 60 11.07 -9.71 8.64
N GLU A 61 11.26 -10.63 9.58
CA GLU A 61 10.68 -11.98 9.56
C GLU A 61 9.14 -11.93 9.58
N LYS A 62 8.55 -11.05 10.41
CA LYS A 62 7.11 -10.77 10.45
C LYS A 62 6.53 -10.43 9.07
N VAL A 63 7.21 -9.57 8.32
CA VAL A 63 6.77 -9.17 6.97
C VAL A 63 6.92 -10.34 5.98
N ARG A 64 7.99 -11.13 6.10
CA ARG A 64 8.20 -12.33 5.28
C ARG A 64 7.14 -13.39 5.53
N ASP A 65 6.77 -13.60 6.79
CA ASP A 65 5.68 -14.50 7.17
C ASP A 65 4.34 -14.01 6.61
N ALA A 66 4.09 -12.70 6.62
CA ALA A 66 2.91 -12.12 6.00
C ALA A 66 2.85 -12.39 4.48
N VAL A 67 3.98 -12.28 3.76
CA VAL A 67 4.07 -12.64 2.34
C VAL A 67 3.73 -14.11 2.12
N ARG A 68 4.29 -15.00 2.94
CA ARG A 68 4.01 -16.45 2.86
C ARG A 68 2.52 -16.73 3.08
N ILE A 69 1.93 -16.19 4.15
CA ILE A 69 0.51 -16.34 4.48
C ILE A 69 -0.37 -15.83 3.33
N LEU A 70 -0.03 -14.67 2.76
CA LEU A 70 -0.81 -14.10 1.66
C LEU A 70 -0.71 -14.95 0.40
N LYS A 71 0.49 -15.43 0.01
CA LYS A 71 0.67 -16.32 -1.14
C LYS A 71 -0.11 -17.63 -0.98
N GLU A 72 -0.16 -18.18 0.23
CA GLU A 72 -0.95 -19.39 0.54
C GLU A 72 -2.46 -19.14 0.39
N ARG A 73 -2.96 -17.98 0.84
CA ARG A 73 -4.40 -17.65 0.82
C ARG A 73 -4.90 -17.12 -0.52
N ARG A 74 -4.05 -16.36 -1.23
CA ARG A 74 -4.36 -15.62 -2.46
C ARG A 74 -3.25 -15.80 -3.49
N PRO A 75 -3.08 -17.03 -4.04
CA PRO A 75 -2.05 -17.31 -5.05
C PRO A 75 -2.29 -16.56 -6.37
N ASP A 76 -3.46 -15.94 -6.55
CA ASP A 76 -3.80 -15.09 -7.68
C ASP A 76 -3.10 -13.71 -7.65
N LEU A 77 -2.65 -13.26 -6.47
CA LEU A 77 -2.08 -11.92 -6.30
C LEU A 77 -0.57 -11.90 -6.55
N VAL A 78 -0.09 -10.89 -7.28
CA VAL A 78 1.34 -10.59 -7.39
C VAL A 78 1.78 -9.86 -6.11
N VAL A 79 2.40 -10.60 -5.20
CA VAL A 79 2.95 -10.08 -3.94
C VAL A 79 4.39 -10.54 -3.75
N GLU A 80 5.27 -9.61 -3.38
CA GLU A 80 6.66 -9.90 -3.01
C GLU A 80 7.07 -9.13 -1.75
N GLY A 81 8.11 -9.65 -1.09
CA GLY A 81 8.72 -9.04 0.09
C GLY A 81 9.32 -10.10 1.04
N GLU A 82 9.85 -9.69 2.20
CA GLU A 82 9.95 -8.31 2.65
C GLU A 82 10.96 -7.52 1.78
N MET A 83 10.66 -6.25 1.45
CA MET A 83 11.57 -5.43 0.64
C MET A 83 11.60 -3.96 1.05
N GLN A 84 12.69 -3.29 0.72
CA GLN A 84 12.86 -1.85 0.89
C GLN A 84 12.03 -1.07 -0.13
N ALA A 85 11.65 0.15 0.24
CA ALA A 85 10.76 0.99 -0.56
C ALA A 85 11.36 1.36 -1.93
N ASP A 86 12.67 1.58 -2.01
CA ASP A 86 13.37 1.87 -3.26
C ASP A 86 13.38 0.66 -4.21
N THR A 87 13.59 -0.55 -3.69
CA THR A 87 13.46 -1.80 -4.44
C THR A 87 12.03 -1.97 -4.99
N ALA A 88 11.01 -1.56 -4.22
CA ALA A 88 9.61 -1.65 -4.64
C ALA A 88 9.25 -0.71 -5.80
N VAL A 89 9.87 0.48 -5.91
CA VAL A 89 9.43 1.55 -6.85
C VAL A 89 10.49 2.07 -7.82
N VAL A 90 11.73 1.60 -7.74
CA VAL A 90 12.83 2.01 -8.64
C VAL A 90 13.23 0.83 -9.53
N PRO A 91 12.83 0.82 -10.82
CA PRO A 91 13.06 -0.34 -11.69
C PRO A 91 14.51 -0.78 -11.84
N TYR A 92 15.44 0.17 -11.81
CA TYR A 92 16.87 -0.15 -11.92
C TYR A 92 17.37 -0.98 -10.73
N ILE A 93 16.96 -0.66 -9.50
CA ILE A 93 17.36 -1.38 -8.29
C ILE A 93 16.82 -2.81 -8.34
N ALA A 94 15.51 -2.96 -8.58
CA ALA A 94 14.87 -4.27 -8.64
C ALA A 94 15.46 -5.17 -9.74
N LYS A 95 15.70 -4.62 -10.94
CA LYS A 95 16.22 -5.39 -12.08
C LYS A 95 17.66 -5.87 -11.90
N VAL A 96 18.49 -5.08 -11.23
CA VAL A 96 19.91 -5.41 -11.04
C VAL A 96 20.10 -6.35 -9.86
N ASP A 97 19.50 -6.03 -8.72
CA ASP A 97 19.76 -6.76 -7.48
C ASP A 97 18.83 -7.97 -7.30
N TYR A 98 17.61 -7.91 -7.86
CA TYR A 98 16.56 -8.93 -7.69
C TYR A 98 15.86 -9.28 -9.01
N PRO A 99 16.59 -9.73 -10.06
CA PRO A 99 16.02 -10.00 -11.39
C PRO A 99 14.96 -11.12 -11.41
N TRP A 100 14.93 -11.95 -10.37
CA TRP A 100 13.96 -13.02 -10.17
C TRP A 100 12.64 -12.56 -9.53
N SER A 101 12.61 -11.35 -8.95
CA SER A 101 11.41 -10.81 -8.30
C SER A 101 10.30 -10.59 -9.32
N LEU A 102 9.05 -10.86 -8.93
CA LEU A 102 7.91 -10.46 -9.78
C LEU A 102 7.71 -8.94 -9.75
N ILE A 103 8.07 -8.26 -8.66
CA ILE A 103 8.04 -6.80 -8.55
C ILE A 103 9.35 -6.24 -9.11
N GLN A 104 9.26 -5.50 -10.22
CA GLN A 104 10.40 -5.00 -10.99
C GLN A 104 10.54 -3.48 -10.84
N GLY A 105 10.36 -2.99 -9.62
CA GLY A 105 10.27 -1.57 -9.28
C GLY A 105 8.97 -0.91 -9.76
N ASP A 106 7.93 -1.71 -9.92
CA ASP A 106 6.62 -1.34 -10.47
C ASP A 106 5.46 -1.61 -9.49
N ALA A 107 5.75 -1.69 -8.19
CA ALA A 107 4.72 -1.84 -7.18
C ALA A 107 3.80 -0.63 -7.15
N ASN A 108 2.49 -0.87 -7.13
CA ASN A 108 1.46 0.17 -6.99
C ASN A 108 0.63 0.01 -5.70
N VAL A 109 0.85 -1.08 -4.95
CA VAL A 109 0.32 -1.29 -3.60
C VAL A 109 1.51 -1.46 -2.65
N LEU A 110 1.63 -0.55 -1.69
CA LEU A 110 2.73 -0.48 -0.73
C LEU A 110 2.18 -0.77 0.68
N VAL A 111 2.54 -1.93 1.23
CA VAL A 111 2.08 -2.37 2.54
C VAL A 111 3.20 -2.19 3.55
N PHE A 112 3.03 -1.28 4.50
CA PHE A 112 3.99 -0.91 5.52
C PHE A 112 3.93 -1.86 6.72
N PRO A 113 5.06 -2.06 7.42
CA PRO A 113 5.17 -3.04 8.52
C PRO A 113 4.48 -2.60 9.82
N ASN A 114 4.18 -1.30 9.96
CA ASN A 114 3.53 -0.68 11.11
C ASN A 114 3.01 0.73 10.76
N LEU A 115 2.21 1.30 11.66
CA LEU A 115 1.57 2.59 11.48
C LEU A 115 2.56 3.76 11.41
N ASP A 116 3.65 3.75 12.19
CA ASP A 116 4.63 4.84 12.19
C ASP A 116 5.29 4.97 10.80
N ALA A 117 5.72 3.85 10.23
CA ALA A 117 6.30 3.81 8.89
C ALA A 117 5.31 4.29 7.83
N ALA A 118 4.06 3.82 7.90
CA ALA A 118 3.02 4.21 6.95
C ALA A 118 2.67 5.71 7.07
N ASN A 119 2.44 6.18 8.29
CA ASN A 119 2.01 7.55 8.59
C ASN A 119 3.07 8.58 8.20
N ALA A 120 4.32 8.32 8.58
CA ALA A 120 5.44 9.17 8.23
C ALA A 120 5.63 9.21 6.70
N ALA A 121 5.64 8.06 6.04
CA ALA A 121 5.87 7.97 4.60
C ALA A 121 4.81 8.72 3.80
N TYR A 122 3.51 8.49 4.03
CA TYR A 122 2.48 9.16 3.22
C TYR A 122 2.46 10.67 3.46
N LYS A 123 2.68 11.13 4.70
CA LYS A 123 2.71 12.57 5.00
C LYS A 123 3.92 13.25 4.38
N LEU A 124 5.09 12.61 4.39
CA LEU A 124 6.29 13.14 3.73
C LEU A 124 6.12 13.16 2.20
N LEU A 125 5.56 12.12 1.60
CA LEU A 125 5.28 12.09 0.16
C LEU A 125 4.25 13.17 -0.23
N TRP A 126 3.23 13.39 0.60
CA TRP A 126 2.26 14.46 0.39
C TRP A 126 2.88 15.85 0.51
N ARG A 127 3.59 16.13 1.62
CA ARG A 127 4.06 17.48 1.95
C ARG A 127 5.36 17.87 1.25
N LEU A 128 6.29 16.93 1.10
CA LEU A 128 7.61 17.18 0.50
C LEU A 128 7.75 16.56 -0.88
N GLY A 129 7.12 15.40 -1.11
CA GLY A 129 7.16 14.73 -2.40
C GLY A 129 6.37 15.46 -3.48
N GLY A 130 5.32 16.20 -3.11
CA GLY A 130 4.38 16.78 -4.08
C GLY A 130 3.39 15.74 -4.63
N ALA A 131 3.18 14.64 -3.89
CA ALA A 131 2.08 13.73 -4.15
C ALA A 131 0.75 14.38 -3.73
N GLU A 132 -0.32 14.13 -4.46
CA GLU A 132 -1.67 14.47 -4.01
C GLU A 132 -2.21 13.33 -3.15
N ALA A 133 -2.72 13.67 -1.98
CA ALA A 133 -3.24 12.69 -1.04
C ALA A 133 -4.76 12.59 -1.13
N ILE A 134 -5.22 11.42 -1.52
CA ILE A 134 -6.62 11.04 -1.53
C ILE A 134 -6.80 10.02 -0.40
N GLY A 135 -7.52 10.38 0.67
CA GLY A 135 -7.77 9.50 1.80
C GLY A 135 -8.01 10.18 3.16
N PRO A 136 -8.19 9.37 4.24
CA PRO A 136 -8.09 7.92 4.26
C PRO A 136 -9.33 7.24 3.65
N ILE A 137 -9.10 6.12 2.97
CA ILE A 137 -10.14 5.20 2.51
C ILE A 137 -10.19 4.07 3.53
N LEU A 138 -11.27 4.01 4.32
CA LEU A 138 -11.45 2.94 5.31
C LEU A 138 -12.06 1.70 4.65
N GLN A 139 -11.40 0.56 4.81
CA GLN A 139 -11.88 -0.74 4.32
C GLN A 139 -12.46 -1.59 5.45
N GLY A 140 -13.40 -2.49 5.12
CA GLY A 140 -14.03 -3.40 6.10
C GLY A 140 -15.31 -2.87 6.77
N LEU A 141 -15.75 -1.65 6.42
CA LEU A 141 -17.04 -1.10 6.86
C LEU A 141 -18.13 -1.44 5.83
N ALA A 142 -19.37 -1.66 6.32
CA ALA A 142 -20.52 -2.01 5.48
C ALA A 142 -20.93 -0.92 4.46
N LYS A 143 -20.35 0.29 4.55
CA LYS A 143 -20.54 1.43 3.64
C LYS A 143 -19.23 2.20 3.48
N PRO A 144 -18.96 2.82 2.32
CA PRO A 144 -17.76 3.64 2.11
C PRO A 144 -17.80 4.87 3.02
N VAL A 145 -16.79 4.97 3.89
CA VAL A 145 -16.57 6.14 4.76
C VAL A 145 -15.22 6.74 4.41
N HIS A 146 -15.27 7.98 3.91
CA HIS A 146 -14.10 8.77 3.57
C HIS A 146 -13.97 9.91 4.57
N VAL A 147 -12.84 10.01 5.26
CA VAL A 147 -12.61 11.05 6.27
C VAL A 147 -11.68 12.10 5.69
N LEU A 148 -12.15 13.33 5.50
CA LEU A 148 -11.25 14.44 5.12
C LEU A 148 -10.45 14.90 6.34
N GLN A 149 -9.12 14.98 6.24
CA GLN A 149 -8.30 15.59 7.28
C GLN A 149 -8.47 17.11 7.29
N ARG A 150 -8.42 17.75 8.47
CA ARG A 150 -8.48 19.21 8.59
C ARG A 150 -7.27 19.85 7.90
N GLY A 151 -7.48 20.86 7.05
CA GLY A 151 -6.43 21.61 6.35
C GLY A 151 -6.10 21.10 4.93
N VAL A 152 -7.06 20.45 4.27
CA VAL A 152 -7.03 20.07 2.86
C VAL A 152 -7.51 21.20 1.97
N ASP A 153 -6.96 21.32 0.77
CA ASP A 153 -7.35 22.33 -0.21
C ASP A 153 -8.71 21.98 -0.83
N VAL A 154 -9.39 22.98 -1.40
CA VAL A 154 -10.72 22.79 -2.02
C VAL A 154 -10.70 21.72 -3.11
N SER A 155 -9.57 21.55 -3.81
CA SER A 155 -9.35 20.49 -4.81
C SER A 155 -9.44 19.08 -4.22
N ASP A 156 -8.93 18.87 -3.01
CA ASP A 156 -8.93 17.56 -2.36
C ASP A 156 -10.36 17.14 -1.98
N ILE A 157 -11.21 18.12 -1.62
CA ILE A 157 -12.63 17.91 -1.32
C ILE A 157 -13.37 17.42 -2.57
N VAL A 158 -13.10 18.02 -3.73
CA VAL A 158 -13.71 17.63 -5.01
C VAL A 158 -13.27 16.24 -5.43
N SER A 159 -11.97 15.92 -5.32
CA SER A 159 -11.43 14.60 -5.62
C SER A 159 -12.02 13.51 -4.72
N MET A 160 -12.18 13.77 -3.42
CA MET A 160 -12.82 12.83 -2.51
C MET A 160 -14.31 12.66 -2.76
N ALA A 161 -15.03 13.72 -3.14
CA ALA A 161 -16.43 13.62 -3.53
C ALA A 161 -16.62 12.76 -4.79
N ALA A 162 -15.72 12.90 -5.79
CA ALA A 162 -15.75 12.08 -6.99
C ALA A 162 -15.55 10.59 -6.68
N ILE A 163 -14.62 10.27 -5.77
CA ILE A 163 -14.36 8.88 -5.35
C ILE A 163 -15.53 8.31 -4.55
N ALA A 164 -16.14 9.10 -3.67
CA ALA A 164 -17.31 8.67 -2.93
C ALA A 164 -18.48 8.29 -3.85
N VAL A 165 -18.66 9.00 -4.98
CA VAL A 165 -19.67 8.67 -5.99
C VAL A 165 -19.34 7.35 -6.70
N ILE A 166 -18.07 7.13 -7.07
CA ILE A 166 -17.63 5.87 -7.67
C ILE A 166 -17.86 4.70 -6.70
N ASP A 167 -17.45 4.84 -5.45
CA ASP A 167 -17.64 3.81 -4.41
C ASP A 167 -19.13 3.51 -4.17
N ALA A 168 -20.01 4.52 -4.22
CA ALA A 168 -21.45 4.35 -4.09
C ALA A 168 -22.09 3.65 -5.31
N GLN A 169 -21.56 3.85 -6.51
CA GLN A 169 -22.05 3.21 -7.73
C GLN A 169 -21.63 1.74 -7.85
N VAL A 170 -20.48 1.36 -7.28
CA VAL A 170 -19.98 -0.03 -7.30
C VAL A 170 -20.68 -0.90 -6.23
N GLN A 171 -21.31 -0.29 -5.22
CA GLN A 171 -22.08 -1.00 -4.18
C GLN A 171 -23.59 -1.10 -4.47
N GLY A 172 -24.09 -0.53 -5.58
CA GLY A 172 -25.47 -0.67 -6.05
C GLY A 172 -25.62 -1.83 -7.01
#